data_AF-X8CPD1-F1
#
_entry.id   AF-X8CPD1-F1
#
_cell.length_a   1.000
_cell.length_b   1.000
_cell.length_c   1.000
_cell.angle_alpha   90.00
_cell.angle_beta   90.00
_cell.angle_gamma   90.00
#
_symmetry.space_group_name_H-M   'P 1'
#
loop_
_entity.id
_entity.type
_entity.pdbx_description
1 polymer ?
#
loop_
_entity_poly.entity_id
_entity_poly.type
_entity_poly.pdbx_seq_one_letter_code
_entity_poly.pdbx_strand_id
1 'polypeptide(L)' 'MKGLRVIELAGIGPGPHAAMILGDLGADVVRIDRPSSGPGVSPRTP' A
#
# COMPACT_ATOMS: atom_id res chain seq x y z
N MET A 1 -12.46 0.80 11.99
CA MET A 1 -11.47 1.90 12.02
C MET A 1 -11.86 3.07 11.10
N LYS A 2 -13.12 3.53 11.15
CA LYS A 2 -13.62 4.53 10.21
C LYS A 2 -12.95 5.88 10.46
N GLY A 3 -12.38 6.48 9.41
CA GLY A 3 -11.73 7.79 9.44
C GLY A 3 -10.20 7.79 9.61
N LEU A 4 -9.56 6.62 9.77
CA LEU A 4 -8.10 6.52 9.79
C LEU A 4 -7.53 6.48 8.37
N ARG A 5 -6.47 7.27 8.13
CA ARG A 5 -5.69 7.27 6.89
C ARG A 5 -4.29 6.71 7.15
N VAL A 6 -3.87 5.74 6.35
CA VAL A 6 -2.63 5.00 6.52
C VAL A 6 -1.81 5.09 5.23
N ILE A 7 -0.52 5.34 5.38
CA ILE A 7 0.44 5.27 4.27
C ILE A 7 1.28 4.02 4.45
N GLU A 8 1.24 3.12 3.47
CA GLU A 8 2.07 1.92 3.42
C GLU A 8 3.27 2.15 2.49
N LEU A 9 4.49 2.03 3.01
CA LEU A 9 5.69 2.07 2.19
C LEU A 9 6.04 0.66 1.73
N ALA A 10 6.14 0.48 0.41
CA ALA A 10 6.39 -0.80 -0.22
C ALA A 10 7.60 -1.54 0.37
N GLY A 11 7.35 -2.73 0.88
CA GLY A 11 8.36 -3.66 1.39
C GLY A 11 7.87 -5.10 1.39
N ILE A 12 8.71 -6.00 1.89
CA ILE A 12 8.37 -7.39 2.17
C ILE A 12 8.47 -7.56 3.68
N GLY A 13 7.41 -8.07 4.32
CA GLY A 13 7.42 -8.31 5.76
C GLY A 13 6.08 -8.04 6.43
N PRO A 14 6.07 -7.84 7.76
CA PRO A 14 4.83 -7.70 8.53
C PRO A 14 4.11 -6.36 8.29
N GLY A 15 4.79 -5.33 7.75
CA GLY A 15 4.22 -4.01 7.46
C GLY A 15 3.06 -4.05 6.45
N PRO A 16 3.27 -4.56 5.22
CA PRO A 16 2.20 -4.75 4.25
C PRO A 16 1.03 -5.60 4.79
N HIS A 17 1.33 -6.63 5.58
CA HIS A 17 0.29 -7.48 6.20
C HIS A 17 -0.56 -6.72 7.21
N ALA A 18 0.06 -5.89 8.06
CA ALA A 18 -0.67 -5.02 8.97
C ALA A 18 -1.53 -4.01 8.20
N ALA A 19 -1.01 -3.41 7.13
CA ALA A 19 -1.76 -2.46 6.29
C ALA A 19 -3.01 -3.11 5.66
N MET A 20 -2.92 -4.37 5.21
CA MET A 20 -4.09 -5.12 4.72
C MET A 20 -5.16 -5.28 5.81
N ILE A 21 -4.77 -5.73 7.02
CA ILE A 21 -5.70 -5.90 8.14
C ILE A 21 -6.37 -4.56 8.51
N LEU A 22 -5.61 -3.45 8.51
CA LEU A 22 -6.16 -2.12 8.77
C LEU A 22 -7.20 -1.71 7.71
N GLY A 23 -6.95 -2.03 6.44
CA GLY A 23 -7.87 -1.82 5.33
C GLY A 23 -9.16 -2.62 5.48
N ASP A 24 -9.07 -3.91 5.81
CA ASP A 24 -10.24 -4.77 6.06
C ASP A 24 -11.11 -4.23 7.20
N LEU A 25 -10.49 -3.60 8.21
CA LEU A 25 -11.18 -2.95 9.33
C LEU A 25 -11.70 -1.54 8.99
N GLY A 26 -11.56 -1.10 7.74
CA GLY A 26 -12.14 0.13 7.19
C GLY A 26 -11.25 1.37 7.30
N ALA A 27 -9.92 1.20 7.36
CA ALA A 27 -8.99 2.31 7.15
C ALA A 27 -8.83 2.63 5.65
N ASP A 28 -8.55 3.89 5.35
CA ASP A 28 -8.15 4.34 4.01
C ASP A 28 -6.63 4.19 3.87
N VAL A 29 -6.19 3.23 3.07
CA VAL A 29 -4.77 2.83 2.97
C VAL A 29 -4.23 3.18 1.58
N VAL A 30 -3.17 3.98 1.53
CA VAL A 30 -2.45 4.30 0.28
C VAL A 30 -1.06 3.67 0.31
N ARG A 31 -0.76 2.86 -0.71
CA ARG A 31 0.55 2.25 -0.92
C ARG A 31 1.46 3.17 -1.74
N ILE A 32 2.71 3.31 -1.31
CA ILE A 32 3.77 4.03 -2.00
C ILE A 32 4.86 3.03 -2.40
N ASP A 33 4.99 2.79 -3.70
CA ASP A 33 6.09 2.03 -4.27
C ASP A 33 7.32 2.90 -4.49
N ARG A 34 8.49 2.27 -4.46
CA ARG A 34 9.73 2.93 -4.88
C ARG A 34 9.63 3.24 -6.37
N PRO A 35 10.17 4.37 -6.85
CA PRO A 35 10.32 4.60 -8.28
C PRO A 35 11.01 3.40 -8.93
N SER A 36 10.44 2.87 -10.01
CA SER A 36 11.09 1.81 -10.78
C SER A 36 12.42 2.32 -11.31
N SER A 37 13.53 1.65 -10.99
CA SER A 37 14.87 1.99 -11.52
C SER A 37 15.07 1.57 -12.98
N GLY A 38 14.01 1.22 -13.72
CA GLY A 38 14.09 0.76 -15.10
C GLY A 38 12.79 0.93 -15.88
N PRO A 39 12.85 0.94 -17.23
CA PRO A 39 11.68 1.08 -18.09
C PRO A 39 10.88 -0.24 -18.03
N GLY A 40 9.69 -0.23 -17.45
CA GLY A 40 8.78 -1.39 -17.55
C GLY A 40 7.92 -1.76 -16.35
N VAL A 41 7.65 -0.88 -15.38
CA VAL A 41 6.47 -1.06 -14.54
C VAL A 41 5.28 -0.45 -15.29
N SER A 42 4.54 -1.30 -16.00
CA SER A 42 3.21 -0.90 -16.49
C SER A 42 2.37 -0.58 -15.26
N PRO A 43 1.78 0.62 -15.16
CA PRO A 43 0.71 0.83 -14.21
C PRO A 43 -0.32 -0.27 -14.50
N ARG A 44 -0.69 -1.07 -13.51
CA ARG A 44 -1.98 -1.74 -13.60
C ARG A 44 -3.00 -0.61 -13.51
N THR A 45 -3.44 -0.11 -14.66
CA THR A 45 -4.65 0.69 -14.80
C THR A 45 -5.81 -0.10 -14.15
N PRO A 46 -6.80 0.60 -13.60
CA PRO A 46 -7.60 0.18 -12.45
C PRO A 46 -8.30 -1.18 -12.61
#